data_AF-A0A925DIT1-F1
#
_entry.id   AF-A0A925DIT1-F1
#
_cell.length_a   1.000
_cell.length_b   1.000
_cell.length_c   1.000
_cell.angle_alpha   90.00
_cell.angle_beta   90.00
_cell.angle_gamma   90.00
#
_symmetry.space_group_name_H-M   'P 1'
#
loop_
_entity.id
_entity.type
_entity.pdbx_description
1 polymer ?
#
loop_
_entity_poly.entity_id
_entity_poly.type
_entity_poly.pdbx_seq_one_letter_code
_entity_poly.pdbx_strand_id
1 'polypeptide(L)'
;MKTNETVNDWSDLVNFINKINNTTSSVWIDSVSVYFNLNMYLKHYAATMLFGYLDSYTGSGHNYYLYHNTSSNQFEFIEWDVNGSFGRHHPSGQGLTNEALLDPFWVPTPTGSRPLHEKILAQSTLKQEYVMNLCGYLNSYFDTTSMYARIDSMANIIRPYVYADPRKQFTNADFENNLANDYGMNTPGLKKFVRERNAYLDSALSSYGCASVSVSFIEKKPAQILIYPNPTESVINIKISEEMKGSFFFIFDLSGRKVMSGKVGNELSILNLEELSPGIYFFQMEKRAGSIFKLIKQ
;
A
#
# COMPACT_ATOMS: atom_id res chain seq x y z
N MET A 1 -20.73 -4.42 3.24
CA MET A 1 -20.70 -3.91 1.85
C MET A 1 -22.15 -3.74 1.41
N LYS A 2 -22.54 -2.60 0.81
CA LYS A 2 -23.91 -2.42 0.28
C LYS A 2 -23.88 -2.63 -1.22
N THR A 3 -24.80 -3.44 -1.75
CA THR A 3 -24.93 -3.74 -3.19
C THR A 3 -26.24 -3.16 -3.70
N ASN A 4 -26.21 -2.45 -4.83
CA ASN A 4 -27.41 -1.94 -5.48
C ASN A 4 -27.96 -3.00 -6.46
N GLU A 5 -28.58 -4.04 -5.92
CA GLU A 5 -29.00 -5.22 -6.69
C GLU A 5 -30.24 -4.99 -7.57
N THR A 6 -30.96 -3.89 -7.34
CA THR A 6 -32.27 -3.64 -7.95
C THR A 6 -32.22 -2.65 -9.11
N VAL A 7 -31.19 -1.80 -9.19
CA VAL A 7 -31.06 -0.79 -10.24
C VAL A 7 -29.82 -1.09 -11.08
N ASN A 8 -30.02 -1.37 -12.37
CA ASN A 8 -28.95 -1.62 -13.33
C ASN A 8 -28.29 -0.30 -13.78
N ASP A 9 -27.70 0.42 -12.83
CA ASP A 9 -27.02 1.70 -13.07
C ASP A 9 -25.51 1.54 -12.92
N TRP A 10 -24.80 1.90 -13.98
CA TRP A 10 -23.34 1.82 -14.08
C TRP A 10 -22.72 3.20 -14.31
N SER A 11 -23.49 4.29 -14.22
CA SER A 11 -23.04 5.63 -14.57
C SER A 11 -21.76 6.03 -13.83
N ASP A 12 -21.67 5.69 -12.55
CA ASP A 12 -20.52 6.03 -11.70
C ASP A 12 -19.27 5.30 -12.17
N LEU A 13 -19.38 4.01 -12.49
CA LEU A 13 -18.27 3.21 -13.01
C LEU A 13 -17.83 3.72 -14.39
N VAL A 14 -18.79 3.97 -15.30
CA VAL A 14 -18.51 4.50 -16.64
C VAL A 14 -17.83 5.86 -16.54
N ASN A 15 -18.30 6.74 -15.65
CA ASN A 15 -17.69 8.05 -15.42
C ASN A 15 -16.27 7.93 -14.86
N PHE A 16 -16.04 7.07 -13.88
CA PHE A 16 -14.70 6.81 -13.35
C PHE A 16 -13.73 6.32 -14.43
N ILE A 17 -14.13 5.32 -15.22
CA ILE A 17 -13.31 4.80 -16.34
C ILE A 17 -13.05 5.89 -17.38
N ASN A 18 -14.05 6.73 -17.68
CA ASN A 18 -13.88 7.87 -18.58
C ASN A 18 -12.82 8.86 -18.03
N LYS A 19 -12.85 9.17 -16.72
CA LYS A 19 -11.85 10.05 -16.10
C LYS A 19 -10.44 9.49 -16.19
N ILE A 20 -10.25 8.19 -16.01
CA ILE A 20 -8.92 7.55 -16.16
C ILE A 20 -8.39 7.75 -17.59
N ASN A 21 -9.22 7.47 -18.60
CA ASN A 21 -8.78 7.37 -19.98
C ASN A 21 -8.69 8.73 -20.70
N ASN A 22 -9.65 9.63 -20.43
CA ASN A 22 -9.86 10.83 -21.24
C ASN A 22 -9.49 12.15 -20.54
N THR A 23 -9.09 12.11 -19.25
CA THR A 23 -8.59 13.32 -18.58
C THR A 23 -7.16 13.65 -19.06
N THR A 24 -6.90 14.92 -19.33
CA THR A 24 -5.57 15.41 -19.69
C THR A 24 -4.59 15.30 -18.52
N SER A 25 -3.31 15.10 -18.83
CA SER A 25 -2.28 14.82 -17.82
C SER A 25 -2.14 15.90 -16.74
N SER A 26 -2.38 17.19 -17.06
CA SER A 26 -2.20 18.30 -16.11
C SER A 26 -3.22 18.32 -14.97
N VAL A 27 -4.39 17.71 -15.14
CA VAL A 27 -5.47 17.69 -14.14
C VAL A 27 -5.92 16.27 -13.79
N TRP A 28 -5.17 15.26 -14.24
CA TRP A 28 -5.54 13.85 -14.09
C TRP A 28 -5.66 13.44 -12.63
N ILE A 29 -4.69 13.84 -11.79
CA ILE A 29 -4.67 13.51 -10.35
C ILE A 29 -5.91 14.06 -9.66
N ASP A 30 -6.18 15.35 -9.83
CA ASP A 30 -7.33 16.03 -9.20
C ASP A 30 -8.66 15.43 -9.68
N SER A 31 -8.78 15.16 -10.98
CA SER A 31 -9.97 14.58 -11.59
C SER A 31 -10.26 13.16 -11.08
N VAL A 32 -9.26 12.27 -11.11
CA VAL A 32 -9.44 10.86 -10.72
C VAL A 32 -9.62 10.71 -9.22
N SER A 33 -8.94 11.52 -8.40
CA SER A 33 -9.02 11.45 -6.94
C SER A 33 -10.41 11.79 -6.39
N VAL A 34 -11.27 12.45 -7.17
CA VAL A 34 -12.69 12.67 -6.79
C VAL A 34 -13.48 11.36 -6.79
N TYR A 35 -13.16 10.45 -7.71
CA TYR A 35 -13.94 9.23 -7.95
C TYR A 35 -13.25 7.97 -7.45
N PHE A 36 -11.97 8.01 -7.11
CA PHE A 36 -11.20 6.83 -6.78
C PHE A 36 -10.24 7.09 -5.63
N ASN A 37 -10.18 6.13 -4.70
CA ASN A 37 -9.25 6.19 -3.58
C ASN A 37 -7.82 5.84 -4.07
N LEU A 38 -7.19 6.83 -4.71
CA LEU A 38 -5.90 6.67 -5.36
C LEU A 38 -4.78 6.35 -4.36
N ASN A 39 -4.83 6.90 -3.14
CA ASN A 39 -3.84 6.61 -2.10
C ASN A 39 -3.86 5.14 -1.68
N MET A 40 -5.06 4.56 -1.48
CA MET A 40 -5.18 3.13 -1.17
C MET A 40 -4.74 2.27 -2.35
N TYR A 41 -5.03 2.71 -3.58
CA TYR A 41 -4.60 2.00 -4.77
C TYR A 41 -3.09 1.98 -4.96
N LEU A 42 -2.37 3.07 -4.68
CA LEU A 42 -0.91 3.10 -4.78
C LEU A 42 -0.24 2.09 -3.85
N LYS A 43 -0.78 1.92 -2.64
CA LYS A 43 -0.36 0.88 -1.68
C LYS A 43 -0.62 -0.52 -2.23
N HIS A 44 -1.82 -0.74 -2.75
CA HIS A 44 -2.19 -2.00 -3.37
C HIS A 44 -1.26 -2.32 -4.55
N TYR A 45 -1.06 -1.38 -5.48
CA TYR A 45 -0.19 -1.57 -6.65
C TYR A 45 1.25 -1.90 -6.23
N ALA A 46 1.78 -1.22 -5.22
CA ALA A 46 3.09 -1.55 -4.64
C ALA A 46 3.13 -2.98 -4.09
N ALA A 47 2.09 -3.45 -3.37
CA ALA A 47 2.01 -4.82 -2.91
C ALA A 47 1.93 -5.83 -4.07
N THR A 48 1.08 -5.58 -5.07
CA THR A 48 0.93 -6.46 -6.24
C THR A 48 2.26 -6.64 -6.99
N MET A 49 3.01 -5.54 -7.17
CA MET A 49 4.34 -5.59 -7.79
C MET A 49 5.39 -6.25 -6.89
N LEU A 50 5.33 -6.05 -5.58
CA LEU A 50 6.22 -6.71 -4.63
C LEU A 50 6.10 -8.23 -4.71
N PHE A 51 4.87 -8.75 -4.72
CA PHE A 51 4.60 -10.19 -4.78
C PHE A 51 4.66 -10.78 -6.19
N GLY A 52 4.95 -9.97 -7.23
CA GLY A 52 4.91 -10.43 -8.62
C GLY A 52 3.56 -11.03 -8.99
N TYR A 53 2.47 -10.48 -8.45
CA TYR A 53 1.12 -11.01 -8.65
C TYR A 53 0.55 -10.51 -9.98
N LEU A 54 0.85 -11.24 -11.05
CA LEU A 54 0.45 -10.86 -12.40
C LEU A 54 -0.89 -11.43 -12.85
N ASP A 55 -1.51 -12.35 -12.11
CA ASP A 55 -2.91 -12.71 -12.35
C ASP A 55 -3.87 -11.67 -11.75
N SER A 56 -3.54 -10.40 -11.89
CA SER A 56 -4.21 -9.25 -11.31
C SER A 56 -4.54 -8.23 -12.40
N TYR A 57 -5.04 -7.04 -12.02
CA TYR A 57 -5.10 -5.91 -12.95
C TYR A 57 -3.75 -5.66 -13.63
N THR A 58 -2.62 -5.83 -12.92
CA THR A 58 -1.27 -5.59 -13.46
C THR A 58 -0.97 -6.40 -14.72
N GLY A 59 -1.24 -7.71 -14.70
CA GLY A 59 -0.91 -8.64 -15.78
C GLY A 59 -2.14 -9.04 -16.58
N SER A 60 -2.91 -10.05 -16.15
CA SER A 60 -4.07 -10.58 -16.87
C SER A 60 -5.24 -9.59 -17.03
N GLY A 61 -5.36 -8.60 -16.15
CA GLY A 61 -6.50 -7.68 -16.12
C GLY A 61 -7.70 -8.20 -15.32
N HIS A 62 -7.51 -9.18 -14.44
CA HIS A 62 -8.56 -9.88 -13.69
C HIS A 62 -8.33 -9.85 -12.16
N ASN A 63 -9.17 -10.57 -11.43
CA ASN A 63 -9.06 -10.84 -9.98
C ASN A 63 -9.11 -9.62 -9.07
N TYR A 64 -10.05 -8.73 -9.32
CA TYR A 64 -10.36 -7.64 -8.42
C TYR A 64 -11.85 -7.29 -8.45
N TYR A 65 -12.28 -6.61 -7.39
CA TYR A 65 -13.54 -5.90 -7.34
C TYR A 65 -13.29 -4.39 -7.26
N LEU A 66 -14.21 -3.63 -7.85
CA LEU A 66 -14.33 -2.20 -7.59
C LEU A 66 -15.58 -1.99 -6.74
N TYR A 67 -15.42 -1.37 -5.58
CA TYR A 67 -16.52 -1.07 -4.68
C TYR A 67 -16.72 0.44 -4.61
N HIS A 68 -17.90 0.93 -5.01
CA HIS A 68 -18.25 2.34 -4.84
C HIS A 68 -18.69 2.60 -3.40
N ASN A 69 -17.83 3.25 -2.62
CA ASN A 69 -18.12 3.59 -1.25
C ASN A 69 -18.97 4.87 -1.20
N THR A 70 -20.28 4.71 -0.99
CA THR A 70 -21.24 5.83 -0.90
C THR A 70 -20.95 6.87 0.19
N SER A 71 -20.15 6.55 1.21
CA SER A 71 -19.77 7.52 2.25
C SER A 71 -18.68 8.49 1.80
N SER A 72 -17.68 8.00 1.06
CA SER A 72 -16.60 8.83 0.49
C SER A 72 -16.91 9.28 -0.94
N ASN A 73 -17.92 8.68 -1.56
CA ASN A 73 -18.25 8.77 -2.97
C ASN A 73 -17.09 8.38 -3.92
N GLN A 74 -16.20 7.49 -3.46
CA GLN A 74 -15.06 7.01 -4.23
C GLN A 74 -15.15 5.49 -4.45
N PHE A 75 -14.65 5.03 -5.59
CA PHE A 75 -14.32 3.64 -5.82
C PHE A 75 -13.10 3.23 -4.99
N GLU A 76 -13.19 2.05 -4.39
CA GLU A 76 -12.13 1.35 -3.68
C GLU A 76 -11.78 0.08 -4.46
N PHE A 77 -10.48 -0.20 -4.56
CA PHE A 77 -9.97 -1.40 -5.23
C PHE A 77 -9.80 -2.51 -4.21
N ILE A 78 -10.36 -3.68 -4.51
CA ILE A 78 -10.31 -4.84 -3.62
C ILE A 78 -9.69 -6.01 -4.40
N GLU A 79 -8.54 -6.48 -3.93
CA GLU A 79 -7.84 -7.63 -4.50
C GLU A 79 -8.64 -8.92 -4.25
N TRP A 80 -8.64 -9.81 -5.23
CA TRP A 80 -9.23 -11.14 -5.15
C TRP A 80 -8.25 -12.20 -5.67
N ASP A 81 -8.50 -13.47 -5.32
CA ASP A 81 -7.79 -14.66 -5.81
C ASP A 81 -6.26 -14.54 -5.94
N VAL A 82 -5.59 -14.18 -4.84
CA VAL A 82 -4.14 -13.93 -4.82
C VAL A 82 -3.27 -15.20 -4.93
N ASN A 83 -3.83 -16.31 -5.40
CA ASN A 83 -3.15 -17.62 -5.51
C ASN A 83 -2.03 -17.64 -6.58
N GLY A 84 -2.05 -16.69 -7.52
CA GLY A 84 -1.03 -16.46 -8.55
C GLY A 84 0.14 -15.59 -8.10
N SER A 85 0.18 -15.21 -6.82
CA SER A 85 1.27 -14.44 -6.21
C SER A 85 2.58 -15.24 -6.14
N PHE A 86 3.65 -14.59 -5.69
CA PHE A 86 5.01 -15.14 -5.63
C PHE A 86 5.53 -15.57 -7.01
N GLY A 87 5.15 -14.83 -8.04
CA GLY A 87 5.62 -15.06 -9.40
C GLY A 87 5.12 -16.35 -10.05
N ARG A 88 4.00 -16.90 -9.57
CA ARG A 88 3.45 -18.16 -10.11
C ARG A 88 2.75 -17.98 -11.45
N HIS A 89 2.18 -16.80 -11.70
CA HIS A 89 1.43 -16.55 -12.92
C HIS A 89 2.24 -15.79 -13.96
N HIS A 90 2.30 -16.36 -15.17
CA HIS A 90 2.92 -15.76 -16.34
C HIS A 90 1.85 -15.36 -17.35
N PRO A 91 1.51 -14.07 -17.50
CA PRO A 91 0.58 -13.62 -18.52
C PRO A 91 1.08 -14.00 -19.92
N SER A 92 0.18 -14.61 -20.72
CA SER A 92 0.53 -15.07 -22.07
C SER A 92 0.98 -13.91 -22.97
N GLY A 93 1.99 -14.17 -23.80
CA GLY A 93 2.49 -13.20 -24.79
C GLY A 93 3.33 -12.06 -24.22
N GLN A 94 3.71 -12.08 -22.94
CA GLN A 94 4.54 -11.05 -22.31
C GLN A 94 6.04 -11.39 -22.26
N GLY A 95 6.43 -12.62 -22.63
CA GLY A 95 7.84 -13.05 -22.66
C GLY A 95 8.52 -13.11 -21.28
N LEU A 96 7.73 -13.13 -20.20
CA LEU A 96 8.23 -13.24 -18.84
C LEU A 96 8.62 -14.69 -18.52
N THR A 97 9.77 -14.85 -17.87
CA THR A 97 10.32 -16.16 -17.47
C THR A 97 10.65 -16.25 -15.99
N ASN A 98 10.73 -15.10 -15.30
CA ASN A 98 10.95 -15.04 -13.85
C ASN A 98 10.44 -13.71 -13.28
N GLU A 99 9.29 -13.74 -12.62
CA GLU A 99 8.63 -12.58 -12.01
C GLU A 99 9.36 -12.10 -10.75
N ALA A 100 10.27 -12.88 -10.17
CA ALA A 100 11.14 -12.37 -9.11
C ALA A 100 12.00 -11.20 -9.62
N LEU A 101 12.32 -11.20 -10.92
CA LEU A 101 13.08 -10.16 -11.61
C LEU A 101 12.21 -9.16 -12.39
N LEU A 102 10.89 -9.14 -12.12
CA LEU A 102 9.96 -8.23 -12.79
C LEU A 102 10.30 -6.77 -12.48
N ASP A 103 10.55 -5.95 -13.49
CA ASP A 103 10.79 -4.51 -13.33
C ASP A 103 9.66 -3.89 -12.48
N PRO A 104 9.94 -3.15 -11.38
CA PRO A 104 8.92 -2.51 -10.56
C PRO A 104 8.07 -1.49 -11.32
N PHE A 105 8.43 -1.10 -12.54
CA PHE A 105 7.65 -0.20 -13.40
C PHE A 105 7.07 -0.91 -14.63
N TRP A 106 7.10 -2.25 -14.63
CA TRP A 106 6.58 -3.04 -15.74
C TRP A 106 5.08 -2.78 -15.99
N VAL A 107 4.74 -2.66 -17.27
CA VAL A 107 3.37 -2.67 -17.79
C VAL A 107 3.28 -3.63 -18.99
N PRO A 108 2.14 -4.30 -19.21
CA PRO A 108 1.99 -5.23 -20.32
C PRO A 108 2.16 -4.57 -21.69
N THR A 109 2.68 -5.33 -22.65
CA THR A 109 2.70 -4.98 -24.07
C THR A 109 1.45 -5.55 -24.77
N PRO A 110 0.80 -4.81 -25.68
CA PRO A 110 1.11 -3.44 -26.10
C PRO A 110 0.79 -2.40 -25.01
N THR A 111 1.48 -1.26 -25.09
CA THR A 111 1.19 -0.08 -24.25
C THR A 111 -0.25 0.41 -24.47
N GLY A 112 -0.81 1.07 -23.46
CA GLY A 112 -2.21 1.48 -23.40
C GLY A 112 -3.14 0.42 -22.80
N SER A 113 -2.65 -0.79 -22.54
CA SER A 113 -3.46 -1.88 -21.99
C SER A 113 -3.76 -1.70 -20.50
N ARG A 114 -2.97 -0.92 -19.76
CA ARG A 114 -3.16 -0.66 -18.32
C ARG A 114 -3.15 0.83 -18.04
N PRO A 115 -4.19 1.57 -18.48
CA PRO A 115 -4.20 3.02 -18.43
C PRO A 115 -4.03 3.58 -17.01
N LEU A 116 -4.54 2.89 -15.98
CA LEU A 116 -4.37 3.35 -14.59
C LEU A 116 -2.88 3.31 -14.16
N HIS A 117 -2.17 2.21 -14.43
CA HIS A 117 -0.73 2.10 -14.12
C HIS A 117 0.10 3.06 -14.95
N GLU A 118 -0.16 3.12 -16.26
CA GLU A 118 0.59 3.98 -17.17
C GLU A 118 0.45 5.46 -16.78
N LYS A 119 -0.75 5.91 -16.40
CA LYS A 119 -0.98 7.28 -15.92
C LYS A 119 -0.32 7.54 -14.57
N ILE A 120 -0.37 6.59 -13.63
CA ILE A 120 0.34 6.69 -12.34
C ILE A 120 1.84 6.85 -12.55
N LEU A 121 2.44 6.00 -13.39
CA LEU A 121 3.88 5.99 -13.64
C LEU A 121 4.35 7.21 -14.44
N ALA A 122 3.48 7.79 -15.27
CA ALA A 122 3.77 9.02 -16.00
C ALA A 122 3.76 10.28 -15.12
N GLN A 123 3.10 10.24 -13.95
CA GLN A 123 3.02 11.35 -13.00
C GLN A 123 4.12 11.21 -11.94
N SER A 124 5.08 12.14 -11.92
CA SER A 124 6.25 12.07 -11.02
C SER A 124 5.86 11.92 -9.55
N THR A 125 4.85 12.68 -9.08
CA THR A 125 4.37 12.61 -7.69
C THR A 125 3.78 11.24 -7.34
N LEU A 126 2.94 10.68 -8.20
CA LEU A 126 2.31 9.38 -7.94
C LEU A 126 3.31 8.23 -8.08
N LYS A 127 4.22 8.30 -9.07
CA LYS A 127 5.32 7.35 -9.20
C LYS A 127 6.21 7.36 -7.94
N GLN A 128 6.53 8.54 -7.40
CA GLN A 128 7.30 8.63 -6.16
C GLN A 128 6.54 8.02 -4.97
N GLU A 129 5.25 8.31 -4.83
CA GLU A 129 4.43 7.73 -3.76
C GLU A 129 4.32 6.20 -3.89
N TYR A 130 4.13 5.68 -5.10
CA TYR A 130 4.19 4.25 -5.40
C TYR A 130 5.52 3.63 -4.95
N VAL A 131 6.65 4.22 -5.36
CA VAL A 131 7.98 3.73 -4.98
C VAL A 131 8.17 3.76 -3.46
N MET A 132 7.74 4.82 -2.78
CA MET A 132 7.83 4.93 -1.33
C MET A 132 7.03 3.84 -0.60
N ASN A 133 5.83 3.48 -1.10
CA ASN A 133 5.07 2.36 -0.55
C ASN A 133 5.79 1.02 -0.77
N LEU A 134 6.31 0.80 -1.98
CA LEU A 134 7.07 -0.41 -2.32
C LEU A 134 8.31 -0.57 -1.42
N CYS A 135 9.07 0.50 -1.23
CA CYS A 135 10.22 0.55 -0.32
C CYS A 135 9.82 0.29 1.14
N GLY A 136 8.71 0.88 1.58
CA GLY A 136 8.18 0.65 2.92
C GLY A 136 7.90 -0.83 3.17
N TYR A 137 7.27 -1.52 2.21
CA TYR A 137 7.00 -2.95 2.32
C TYR A 137 8.25 -3.81 2.23
N LEU A 138 9.13 -3.49 1.28
CA LEU A 138 10.40 -4.19 1.07
C LEU A 138 11.23 -4.22 2.36
N ASN A 139 11.37 -3.07 3.02
CA ASN A 139 12.23 -2.91 4.19
C ASN A 139 11.58 -3.32 5.51
N SER A 140 10.25 -3.35 5.60
CA SER A 140 9.55 -3.60 6.88
C SER A 140 8.98 -5.01 6.99
N TYR A 141 8.67 -5.66 5.87
CA TYR A 141 7.91 -6.92 5.87
C TYR A 141 8.43 -7.98 4.90
N PHE A 142 9.16 -7.58 3.86
CA PHE A 142 9.54 -8.48 2.75
C PHE A 142 11.04 -8.85 2.74
N ASP A 143 11.70 -8.79 3.90
CA ASP A 143 13.03 -9.35 4.07
C ASP A 143 12.97 -10.88 4.29
N THR A 144 14.10 -11.56 4.09
CA THR A 144 14.17 -13.02 4.22
C THR A 144 13.83 -13.51 5.62
N THR A 145 14.17 -12.76 6.68
CA THR A 145 13.87 -13.16 8.07
C THR A 145 12.37 -13.14 8.30
N SER A 146 11.73 -12.00 8.02
CA SER A 146 10.28 -11.81 8.24
C SER A 146 9.45 -12.76 7.39
N MET A 147 9.75 -12.87 6.10
CA MET A 147 8.97 -13.70 5.19
C MET A 147 9.19 -15.18 5.41
N TYR A 148 10.41 -15.63 5.71
CA TYR A 148 10.65 -17.06 5.98
C TYR A 148 9.93 -17.49 7.24
N ALA A 149 9.97 -16.68 8.30
CA ALA A 149 9.23 -16.97 9.53
C ALA A 149 7.72 -17.06 9.28
N ARG A 150 7.17 -16.18 8.43
CA ARG A 150 5.75 -16.24 8.04
C ARG A 150 5.41 -17.48 7.22
N ILE A 151 6.22 -17.81 6.23
CA ILE A 151 6.08 -19.02 5.38
C ILE A 151 6.09 -20.27 6.26
N ASP A 152 7.09 -20.39 7.14
CA ASP A 152 7.24 -21.57 8.00
C ASP A 152 6.09 -21.69 9.00
N SER A 153 5.65 -20.57 9.59
CA SER A 153 4.49 -20.55 10.48
C SER A 153 3.22 -21.03 9.79
N MET A 154 2.93 -20.54 8.58
CA MET A 154 1.77 -20.96 7.80
C MET A 154 1.89 -22.43 7.36
N ALA A 155 3.06 -22.85 6.89
CA ALA A 155 3.32 -24.24 6.52
C ALA A 155 3.10 -25.18 7.72
N ASN A 156 3.60 -24.82 8.91
CA ASN A 156 3.42 -25.61 10.14
C ASN A 156 1.94 -25.80 10.51
N ILE A 157 1.12 -24.76 10.35
CA ILE A 157 -0.32 -24.83 10.64
C ILE A 157 -1.02 -25.84 9.70
N ILE A 158 -0.70 -25.82 8.41
CA ILE A 158 -1.44 -26.63 7.42
C ILE A 158 -0.82 -28.02 7.17
N ARG A 159 0.47 -28.21 7.46
CA ARG A 159 1.22 -29.44 7.17
C ARG A 159 0.52 -30.74 7.62
N PRO A 160 0.03 -30.88 8.87
CA PRO A 160 -0.63 -32.13 9.27
C PRO A 160 -1.89 -32.42 8.44
N TYR A 161 -2.62 -31.39 8.02
CA TYR A 161 -3.81 -31.52 7.18
C TYR A 161 -3.45 -31.86 5.74
N VAL A 162 -2.41 -31.24 5.18
CA VAL A 162 -1.87 -31.61 3.85
C VAL A 162 -1.47 -33.09 3.86
N TYR A 163 -0.76 -33.55 4.89
CA TYR A 163 -0.29 -34.93 4.96
C TYR A 163 -1.44 -35.93 5.03
N ALA A 164 -2.50 -35.60 5.77
CA ALA A 164 -3.68 -36.44 5.92
C ALA A 164 -4.62 -36.41 4.71
N ASP A 165 -4.60 -35.38 3.87
CA ASP A 165 -5.56 -35.21 2.77
C ASP A 165 -5.39 -36.30 1.69
N PRO A 166 -6.38 -37.18 1.45
CA PRO A 166 -6.30 -38.19 0.41
C PRO A 166 -6.56 -37.63 -1.01
N ARG A 167 -6.96 -36.36 -1.14
CA ARG A 167 -7.29 -35.68 -2.40
C ARG A 167 -6.27 -34.60 -2.80
N LYS A 168 -5.16 -34.47 -2.08
CA LYS A 168 -4.09 -33.51 -2.43
C LYS A 168 -3.55 -33.77 -3.84
N GLN A 169 -3.31 -32.70 -4.57
CA GLN A 169 -2.79 -32.75 -5.95
C GLN A 169 -1.28 -33.00 -6.04
N PHE A 170 -0.55 -32.69 -4.96
CA PHE A 170 0.91 -32.78 -4.87
C PHE A 170 1.31 -33.71 -3.72
N THR A 171 2.51 -34.29 -3.78
CA THR A 171 2.99 -35.16 -2.71
C THR A 171 3.43 -34.34 -1.49
N ASN A 172 3.57 -34.99 -0.33
CA ASN A 172 4.14 -34.33 0.86
C ASN A 172 5.58 -33.84 0.59
N ALA A 173 6.35 -34.59 -0.21
CA ALA A 173 7.70 -34.19 -0.58
C ALA A 173 7.69 -32.94 -1.47
N ASP A 174 6.74 -32.83 -2.40
CA ASP A 174 6.57 -31.62 -3.22
C ASP A 174 6.21 -30.40 -2.36
N PHE A 175 5.31 -30.57 -1.39
CA PHE A 175 4.95 -29.52 -0.43
C PHE A 175 6.18 -29.01 0.34
N GLU A 176 6.97 -29.91 0.94
CA GLU A 176 8.17 -29.52 1.69
C GLU A 176 9.25 -28.91 0.79
N ASN A 177 9.46 -29.48 -0.41
CA ASN A 177 10.45 -28.98 -1.35
C ASN A 177 10.09 -27.57 -1.84
N ASN A 178 8.81 -27.31 -2.17
CA ASN A 178 8.39 -26.04 -2.75
C ASN A 178 8.40 -24.86 -1.76
N LEU A 179 8.56 -25.11 -0.45
CA LEU A 179 8.85 -24.03 0.49
C LEU A 179 10.15 -23.30 0.13
N ALA A 180 11.16 -24.02 -0.40
CA ALA A 180 12.49 -23.47 -0.66
C ALA A 180 12.89 -23.48 -2.14
N ASN A 181 12.44 -24.46 -2.92
CA ASN A 181 12.89 -24.71 -4.29
C ASN A 181 11.72 -24.66 -5.28
N ASP A 182 12.03 -24.40 -6.54
CA ASP A 182 11.02 -24.40 -7.59
C ASP A 182 10.46 -25.82 -7.79
N TYR A 183 9.16 -25.89 -8.07
CA TYR A 183 8.48 -27.09 -8.52
C TYR A 183 8.19 -26.97 -10.01
N GLY A 184 8.91 -27.72 -10.85
CA GLY A 184 8.83 -27.57 -12.30
C GLY A 184 9.26 -26.17 -12.76
N MET A 185 8.72 -25.73 -13.91
CA MET A 185 9.14 -24.46 -14.54
C MET A 185 8.38 -23.23 -14.03
N ASN A 186 7.12 -23.38 -13.62
CA ASN A 186 6.19 -22.25 -13.40
C ASN A 186 5.65 -22.21 -11.95
N THR A 187 6.34 -22.83 -11.00
CA THR A 187 5.94 -22.77 -9.59
C THR A 187 7.17 -22.47 -8.75
N PRO A 188 7.48 -21.17 -8.55
CA PRO A 188 8.63 -20.76 -7.77
C PRO A 188 8.57 -21.27 -6.34
N GLY A 189 9.73 -21.58 -5.76
CA GLY A 189 9.84 -21.85 -4.34
C GLY A 189 9.60 -20.57 -3.53
N LEU A 190 8.74 -20.60 -2.51
CA LEU A 190 8.34 -19.37 -1.80
C LEU A 190 9.54 -18.60 -1.23
N LYS A 191 10.45 -19.29 -0.54
CA LYS A 191 11.67 -18.68 0.03
C LYS A 191 12.65 -18.25 -1.07
N LYS A 192 12.73 -18.98 -2.18
CA LYS A 192 13.55 -18.59 -3.35
C LYS A 192 13.03 -17.30 -3.98
N PHE A 193 11.72 -17.22 -4.26
CA PHE A 193 11.09 -16.00 -4.78
C PHE A 193 11.38 -14.81 -3.88
N VAL A 194 11.14 -14.92 -2.57
CA VAL A 194 11.38 -13.83 -1.61
C VAL A 194 12.83 -13.34 -1.68
N ARG A 195 13.80 -14.25 -1.66
CA ARG A 195 15.23 -13.89 -1.71
C ARG A 195 15.60 -13.18 -3.00
N GLU A 196 15.20 -13.74 -4.14
CA GLU A 196 15.51 -13.17 -5.46
C GLU A 196 14.82 -11.82 -5.66
N ARG A 197 13.54 -11.73 -5.28
CA ARG A 197 12.74 -10.53 -5.40
C ARG A 197 13.25 -9.40 -4.51
N ASN A 198 13.61 -9.73 -3.26
CA ASN A 198 14.16 -8.76 -2.32
C ASN A 198 15.49 -8.18 -2.85
N ALA A 199 16.43 -9.04 -3.28
CA ALA A 199 17.72 -8.60 -3.81
C ALA A 199 17.57 -7.77 -5.11
N TYR A 200 16.67 -8.18 -6.00
CA TYR A 200 16.40 -7.45 -7.24
C TYR A 200 15.81 -6.06 -6.96
N LEU A 201 14.78 -5.97 -6.11
CA LEU A 201 14.13 -4.70 -5.81
C LEU A 201 15.02 -3.74 -5.01
N ASP A 202 15.86 -4.24 -4.10
CA ASP A 202 16.85 -3.41 -3.38
C ASP A 202 17.79 -2.72 -4.38
N SER A 203 18.27 -3.46 -5.38
CA SER A 203 19.09 -2.92 -6.46
C SER A 203 18.31 -1.96 -7.37
N ALA A 204 17.13 -2.37 -7.84
CA ALA A 204 16.33 -1.62 -8.81
C ALA A 204 15.77 -0.30 -8.26
N LEU A 205 15.54 -0.22 -6.95
CA LEU A 205 14.97 0.95 -6.28
C LEU A 205 16.02 1.84 -5.61
N SER A 206 17.29 1.42 -5.58
CA SER A 206 18.40 2.16 -4.94
C SER A 206 18.48 3.63 -5.38
N SER A 207 18.33 3.89 -6.68
CA SER A 207 18.36 5.25 -7.27
C SER A 207 17.18 6.14 -6.88
N TYR A 208 16.12 5.55 -6.32
CA TYR A 208 14.93 6.26 -5.83
C TYR A 208 15.00 6.56 -4.32
N GLY A 209 16.16 6.37 -3.69
CA GLY A 209 16.35 6.58 -2.26
C GLY A 209 15.85 5.42 -1.40
N CYS A 210 15.59 4.27 -2.01
CA CYS A 210 15.22 3.02 -1.35
C CYS A 210 16.46 2.31 -0.79
N ALA A 211 17.31 3.00 -0.04
CA ALA A 211 18.45 2.34 0.58
C ALA A 211 17.93 1.42 1.71
N SER A 212 18.28 0.14 1.66
CA SER A 212 18.29 -0.72 2.83
C SER A 212 19.30 -0.16 3.83
N VAL A 213 18.86 0.81 4.65
CA VAL A 213 19.65 1.21 5.81
C VAL A 213 19.61 0.01 6.74
N SER A 214 20.65 -0.82 6.68
CA SER A 214 20.99 -1.81 7.68
C SER A 214 21.38 -1.09 8.97
N VAL A 215 20.40 -0.44 9.59
CA VAL A 215 20.41 -0.22 11.03
C VAL A 215 19.68 -1.44 11.57
N SER A 216 20.38 -2.21 12.41
CA SER A 216 19.79 -3.21 13.29
C SER A 216 18.34 -2.85 13.63
N PHE A 217 17.42 -3.75 13.23
CA PHE A 217 16.00 -3.66 13.53
C PHE A 217 15.80 -3.52 15.03
N ILE A 218 15.73 -2.28 15.52
CA ILE A 218 14.74 -1.97 16.55
C ILE A 218 13.44 -1.97 15.76
N GLU A 219 12.52 -2.87 16.07
CA GLU A 219 11.14 -2.85 15.56
C GLU A 219 10.57 -1.43 15.69
N LYS A 220 10.74 -0.60 14.66
CA LYS A 220 10.06 0.68 14.59
C LYS A 220 8.67 0.37 14.08
N LYS A 221 7.76 0.12 15.02
CA LYS A 221 6.33 0.32 14.78
C LYS A 221 6.16 1.64 14.01
N PRO A 222 5.37 1.69 12.94
CA PRO A 222 5.22 2.92 12.17
C PRO A 222 4.72 4.02 13.10
N ALA A 223 5.29 5.22 12.98
CA ALA A 223 4.91 6.34 13.82
C ALA A 223 3.46 6.73 13.61
N GLN A 224 2.63 6.41 14.60
CA GLN A 224 1.20 6.70 14.61
C GLN A 224 0.94 7.95 15.44
N ILE A 225 0.11 8.82 14.90
CA ILE A 225 -0.39 10.02 15.58
C ILE A 225 -1.90 9.98 15.47
N LEU A 226 -2.58 10.02 16.62
CA LEU A 226 -4.02 10.12 16.71
C LEU A 226 -4.36 11.39 17.49
N ILE A 227 -5.22 12.23 16.92
CA ILE A 227 -5.65 13.47 17.55
C ILE A 227 -7.17 13.44 17.73
N TYR A 228 -7.63 13.54 18.97
CA TYR A 228 -9.05 13.40 19.31
C TYR A 228 -9.40 14.08 20.65
N PRO A 229 -10.65 14.54 20.85
CA PRO A 229 -11.69 14.61 19.85
C PRO A 229 -11.37 15.69 18.79
N ASN A 230 -11.89 15.48 17.59
CA ASN A 230 -11.84 16.45 16.52
C ASN A 230 -13.11 16.30 15.69
N PRO A 231 -14.08 17.23 15.76
CA PRO A 231 -14.00 18.56 16.39
C PRO A 231 -13.83 18.56 17.92
N THR A 232 -13.40 19.70 18.49
CA THR A 232 -13.28 19.91 19.94
C THR A 232 -13.82 21.27 20.39
N GLU A 233 -14.25 21.35 21.65
CA GLU A 233 -14.67 22.58 22.33
C GLU A 233 -13.53 23.27 23.10
N SER A 234 -12.50 22.56 23.53
CA SER A 234 -11.45 23.17 24.36
C SER A 234 -10.16 22.37 24.39
N VAL A 235 -10.22 21.04 24.40
CA VAL A 235 -9.04 20.19 24.56
C VAL A 235 -8.93 19.11 23.50
N ILE A 236 -7.71 18.79 23.10
CA ILE A 236 -7.42 17.61 22.29
C ILE A 236 -6.41 16.72 23.00
N ASN A 237 -6.55 15.42 22.79
CA ASN A 237 -5.57 14.41 23.13
C ASN A 237 -4.72 14.13 21.89
N ILE A 238 -3.41 14.14 22.07
CA ILE A 238 -2.44 13.78 21.06
C ILE A 238 -1.82 12.48 21.53
N LYS A 239 -2.20 11.37 20.88
CA LYS A 239 -1.59 10.06 21.10
C LYS A 239 -0.51 9.83 20.06
N ILE A 240 0.72 9.60 20.50
CA ILE A 240 1.88 9.38 19.66
C ILE A 240 2.53 8.03 19.98
N SER A 241 3.27 7.49 19.03
CA SER A 241 4.18 6.37 19.26
C SER A 241 5.46 6.79 20.01
N GLU A 242 6.13 5.82 20.63
CA GLU A 242 7.30 6.03 21.52
C GLU A 242 8.42 6.85 20.87
N GLU A 243 8.73 6.57 19.59
CA GLU A 243 9.79 7.24 18.83
C GLU A 243 9.50 8.74 18.56
N MET A 244 8.24 9.15 18.71
CA MET A 244 7.80 10.53 18.55
C MET A 244 7.88 11.33 19.86
N LYS A 245 8.19 10.69 21.00
CA LYS A 245 8.40 11.40 22.26
C LYS A 245 9.48 12.48 22.10
N GLY A 246 9.20 13.62 22.72
CA GLY A 246 10.04 14.81 22.67
C GLY A 246 10.05 15.55 21.33
N SER A 247 9.16 15.24 20.40
CA SER A 247 9.05 16.01 19.15
C SER A 247 8.31 17.33 19.37
N PHE A 248 8.66 18.35 18.59
CA PHE A 248 7.88 19.58 18.54
C PHE A 248 6.65 19.44 17.64
N PHE A 249 5.58 20.13 18.02
CA PHE A 249 4.39 20.33 17.21
C PHE A 249 4.14 21.81 16.97
N PHE A 250 3.41 22.09 15.89
CA PHE A 250 2.98 23.41 15.46
C PHE A 250 1.50 23.37 15.08
N ILE A 251 0.76 24.43 15.43
CA ILE A 251 -0.60 24.66 14.98
C ILE A 251 -0.63 25.93 14.16
N PHE A 252 -1.24 25.86 12.99
CA PHE A 252 -1.41 26.97 12.06
C PHE A 252 -2.89 27.29 11.85
N ASP A 253 -3.21 28.56 11.65
CA ASP A 253 -4.53 28.98 11.17
C ASP A 253 -4.67 28.79 9.64
N LEU A 254 -5.85 29.10 9.09
CA LEU A 254 -6.13 28.99 7.65
C LEU A 254 -5.26 29.87 6.76
N SER A 255 -4.63 30.92 7.30
CA SER A 255 -3.69 31.77 6.55
C SER A 255 -2.25 31.25 6.61
N GLY A 256 -2.02 30.11 7.28
CA GLY A 256 -0.69 29.52 7.44
C GLY A 256 0.13 30.19 8.55
N ARG A 257 -0.47 31.09 9.34
CA ARG A 257 0.20 31.71 10.48
C ARG A 257 0.23 30.72 11.65
N LYS A 258 1.42 30.52 12.22
CA LYS A 258 1.61 29.70 13.42
C LYS A 258 0.94 30.38 14.62
N VAL A 259 -0.08 29.72 15.19
CA VAL A 259 -0.84 30.21 16.33
C VAL A 259 -0.43 29.53 17.64
N MET A 260 0.17 28.34 17.57
CA MET A 260 0.63 27.63 18.76
C MET A 260 1.80 26.69 18.40
N SER A 261 2.65 26.40 19.38
CA SER A 261 3.67 25.36 19.29
C SER A 261 3.98 24.79 20.66
N GLY A 262 4.43 23.55 20.71
CA GLY A 262 4.84 22.91 21.94
C GLY A 262 5.61 21.62 21.70
N LYS A 263 5.87 20.87 22.76
CA LYS A 263 6.60 19.59 22.71
C LYS A 263 5.74 18.49 23.32
N VAL A 264 5.61 17.37 22.62
CA VAL A 264 4.91 16.19 23.15
C VAL A 264 5.88 15.33 23.95
N GLY A 265 5.79 15.37 25.28
CA GLY A 265 6.71 14.67 26.18
C GLY A 265 6.38 13.17 26.36
N ASN A 266 5.09 12.83 26.29
CA ASN A 266 4.57 11.50 26.61
C ASN A 266 3.78 10.90 25.44
N GLU A 267 3.53 9.59 25.48
CA GLU A 267 2.70 8.89 24.47
C GLU A 267 1.29 9.48 24.38
N LEU A 268 0.76 10.00 25.49
CA LEU A 268 -0.49 10.73 25.54
C LEU A 268 -0.22 12.12 26.11
N SER A 269 -0.49 13.15 25.31
CA SER A 269 -0.40 14.55 25.72
C SER A 269 -1.75 15.23 25.55
N ILE A 270 -2.18 16.01 26.53
CA ILE A 270 -3.39 16.83 26.47
C ILE A 270 -2.98 18.24 26.09
N LEU A 271 -3.65 18.82 25.09
CA LEU A 271 -3.43 20.18 24.64
C LEU A 271 -4.71 21.00 24.80
N ASN A 272 -4.60 22.15 25.49
CA ASN A 272 -5.67 23.11 25.63
C ASN A 272 -5.63 24.12 24.46
N LEU A 273 -6.78 24.31 23.81
CA LEU A 273 -7.06 25.18 22.68
C LEU A 273 -8.12 26.25 23.03
N GLU A 274 -8.46 26.43 24.31
CA GLU A 274 -9.49 27.38 24.78
C GLU A 274 -9.21 28.83 24.38
N GLU A 275 -7.94 29.23 24.31
CA GLU A 275 -7.53 30.56 23.86
C GLU A 275 -7.64 30.77 22.34
N LEU A 276 -7.88 29.70 21.57
CA LEU A 276 -8.10 29.80 20.13
C LEU A 276 -9.58 30.04 19.83
N SER A 277 -9.84 31.00 18.94
CA SER A 277 -11.18 31.23 18.42
C SER A 277 -11.75 29.98 17.73
N PRO A 278 -13.09 29.81 17.69
CA PRO A 278 -13.71 28.80 16.85
C PRO A 278 -13.25 28.90 15.39
N GLY A 279 -12.89 27.78 14.78
CA GLY A 279 -12.31 27.76 13.44
C GLY A 279 -11.58 26.48 13.05
N ILE A 280 -11.03 26.48 11.84
CA ILE A 280 -10.21 25.39 11.31
C ILE A 280 -8.74 25.72 11.51
N TYR A 281 -8.00 24.74 12.01
CA TYR A 281 -6.58 24.80 12.25
C TYR A 281 -5.86 23.60 11.64
N PHE A 282 -4.55 23.70 11.48
CA PHE A 282 -3.70 22.62 10.97
C PHE A 282 -2.62 22.28 11.98
N PHE A 283 -2.59 21.03 12.42
CA PHE A 283 -1.59 20.49 13.31
C PHE A 283 -0.49 19.77 12.52
N GLN A 284 0.76 20.06 12.84
CA GLN A 284 1.93 19.48 12.19
C GLN A 284 2.99 19.11 13.24
N MET A 285 3.74 18.04 12.97
CA MET A 285 4.85 17.57 13.81
C MET A 285 6.19 17.73 13.11
N GLU A 286 7.21 18.17 13.85
CA GLU A 286 8.55 18.45 13.32
C GLU A 286 9.23 17.20 12.74
N LYS A 287 9.27 16.09 13.50
CA LYS A 287 9.92 14.84 13.07
C LYS A 287 9.22 14.14 11.89
N ARG A 288 8.08 14.66 11.42
CA ARG A 288 7.36 14.16 10.26
C ARG A 288 6.90 15.32 9.39
N ALA A 289 7.87 16.02 8.81
CA ALA A 289 7.64 17.01 7.76
C ALA A 289 6.84 16.36 6.61
N GLY A 290 5.51 16.54 6.62
CA GLY A 290 4.61 15.99 5.60
C GLY A 290 3.24 15.50 6.11
N SER A 291 3.09 15.21 7.41
CA SER A 291 1.77 14.84 7.98
C SER A 291 1.10 16.05 8.64
N ILE A 292 0.13 16.63 7.95
CA ILE A 292 -0.71 17.74 8.43
C ILE A 292 -2.09 17.19 8.79
N PHE A 293 -2.56 17.48 10.00
CA PHE A 293 -3.88 17.06 10.48
C PHE A 293 -4.78 18.29 10.59
N LYS A 294 -5.95 18.25 9.96
CA LYS A 294 -6.98 19.28 10.13
C LYS A 294 -7.60 19.15 11.51
N LEU A 295 -7.65 20.25 12.27
CA LEU A 295 -8.35 20.38 13.55
C LEU A 295 -9.51 21.36 13.40
N ILE A 296 -10.63 21.06 14.06
CA ILE A 296 -11.83 21.90 14.09
C ILE A 296 -12.12 22.25 15.54
N LYS A 297 -12.02 23.54 15.87
CA LYS A 297 -12.41 24.11 17.17
C LYS A 297 -13.81 24.71 17.03
N GLN A 298 -14.74 24.27 17.87
CA GLN A 298 -16.11 24.80 17.94
C GLN A 298 -16.21 25.96 18.93
#